data_AF-A0A965MEY3-F1
#
_entry.id   AF-A0A965MEY3-F1
#
_cell.length_a   1.000
_cell.length_b   1.000
_cell.length_c   1.000
_cell.angle_alpha   90.00
_cell.angle_beta   90.00
_cell.angle_gamma   90.00
#
_symmetry.space_group_name_H-M   'P 1'
#
loop_
_entity.id
_entity.type
_entity.pdbx_description
1 polymer ?
#
loop_
_entity_poly.entity_id
_entity_poly.type
_entity_poly.pdbx_seq_one_letter_code
_entity_poly.pdbx_strand_id
1 'polypeptide(L)'
;MTVYFIRHAQSAFNAVHDPRKPDPMIFDAPITELGKTQAQKARRQVEKLNIETVIVSPFTRTLQTASWIFGHKFPFQISADVREQLCNSCDVGST
;
A
#
# COMPACT_ATOMS: atom_id res chain seq x y z
N MET A 1 9.63 -21.71 -6.43
CA MET A 1 9.02 -20.36 -6.52
C MET A 1 8.51 -19.99 -5.14
N THR A 2 8.96 -18.88 -4.56
CA THR A 2 8.49 -18.40 -3.26
C THR A 2 7.74 -17.10 -3.45
N VAL A 3 6.55 -16.99 -2.88
CA VAL A 3 5.70 -15.79 -2.97
C VAL A 3 5.55 -15.20 -1.58
N TYR A 4 5.80 -13.90 -1.45
CA TYR A 4 5.63 -13.16 -0.22
C TYR A 4 4.49 -12.17 -0.37
N PHE A 5 3.66 -12.05 0.67
CA PHE A 5 2.58 -11.07 0.72
C PHE A 5 2.88 -10.02 1.77
N ILE A 6 2.61 -8.76 1.42
CA ILE A 6 2.67 -7.64 2.35
C ILE A 6 1.48 -6.71 2.10
N ARG A 7 0.80 -6.34 3.19
CA ARG A 7 -0.27 -5.34 3.14
C ARG A 7 0.34 -3.93 3.06
N HIS A 8 -0.34 -3.01 2.39
CA HIS A 8 0.04 -1.59 2.43
C HIS A 8 0.04 -1.07 3.88
N ALA A 9 0.86 -0.05 4.14
CA ALA A 9 0.93 0.59 5.45
C ALA A 9 -0.33 1.41 5.74
N GLN A 10 -0.49 1.89 6.99
CA GLN A 10 -1.66 2.68 7.39
C GLN A 10 -1.89 3.87 6.45
N SER A 11 -3.08 3.94 5.85
CA SER A 11 -3.54 5.08 5.06
C SER A 11 -4.20 6.16 5.91
N ALA A 12 -4.35 7.36 5.36
CA ALA A 12 -5.15 8.43 5.95
C ALA A 12 -6.60 7.99 6.22
N PHE A 13 -7.17 7.18 5.31
CA PHE A 13 -8.48 6.54 5.53
C PHE A 13 -8.45 5.60 6.74
N ASN A 14 -7.46 4.70 6.84
CA ASN A 14 -7.37 3.77 7.97
C ASN A 14 -7.20 4.48 9.32
N ALA A 15 -6.58 5.65 9.34
CA ALA A 15 -6.35 6.40 10.57
C ALA A 15 -7.64 7.00 11.18
N VAL A 16 -8.66 7.23 10.36
CA VAL A 16 -9.91 7.91 10.78
C VAL A 16 -11.17 7.07 10.61
N HIS A 17 -11.09 5.98 9.84
CA HIS A 17 -12.22 5.10 9.56
C HIS A 17 -12.76 4.45 10.84
N ASP A 18 -14.07 4.58 11.03
CA ASP A 18 -14.84 3.95 12.09
C ASP A 18 -16.05 3.28 11.44
N PRO A 19 -16.21 1.94 11.54
CA PRO A 19 -17.33 1.21 10.93
C PRO A 19 -18.72 1.69 11.37
N ARG A 20 -18.83 2.46 12.45
CA ARG A 20 -20.09 3.02 12.98
C ARG A 20 -20.37 4.43 12.48
N LYS A 21 -19.48 5.02 11.68
CA LYS A 21 -19.59 6.38 11.15
C LYS A 21 -19.71 6.35 9.63
N PRO A 22 -20.24 7.42 9.02
CA PRO A 22 -20.19 7.58 7.57
C PRO A 22 -18.76 7.48 7.04
N ASP A 23 -18.64 7.07 5.78
CA ASP A 23 -17.38 7.07 5.05
C ASP A 23 -16.73 8.47 5.13
N PRO A 24 -15.43 8.58 5.49
CA PRO A 24 -14.73 9.86 5.61
C PRO A 24 -14.46 10.55 4.27
N MET A 25 -14.82 9.93 3.14
CA MET A 25 -14.69 10.44 1.77
C MET A 25 -13.25 10.78 1.38
N ILE A 26 -12.29 9.99 1.88
CA ILE A 26 -10.87 10.11 1.52
C ILE A 26 -10.59 9.18 0.34
N PHE A 27 -10.68 9.73 -0.86
CA PHE A 27 -10.39 9.04 -2.11
C PHE A 27 -8.90 8.76 -2.27
N ASP A 28 -8.57 7.60 -2.86
CA ASP A 28 -7.20 7.13 -3.10
C ASP A 28 -6.20 7.47 -1.99
N ALA A 29 -6.59 7.14 -0.74
CA ALA A 29 -5.97 7.69 0.45
C ALA A 29 -4.44 7.40 0.51
N PRO A 30 -3.59 8.42 0.73
CA PRO A 30 -2.14 8.25 0.91
C PRO A 30 -1.81 7.59 2.26
N ILE A 31 -0.56 7.15 2.44
CA ILE A 31 -0.08 6.67 3.75
C ILE A 31 0.15 7.81 4.73
N THR A 32 -0.01 7.53 6.03
CA THR A 32 0.33 8.49 7.11
C THR A 32 1.83 8.47 7.42
N GLU A 33 2.31 9.38 8.27
CA GLU A 33 3.68 9.31 8.82
C GLU A 33 3.92 8.02 9.63
N LEU A 34 2.88 7.52 10.30
CA LEU A 34 2.93 6.18 10.91
C LEU A 34 3.07 5.10 9.84
N GLY A 35 2.31 5.19 8.75
CA GLY A 35 2.40 4.28 7.60
C GLY A 35 3.81 4.28 6.97
N LYS A 36 4.41 5.45 6.80
CA LYS A 36 5.81 5.58 6.35
C LYS A 36 6.79 4.88 7.30
N THR A 37 6.63 5.07 8.61
CA THR A 37 7.44 4.39 9.62
C THR A 37 7.26 2.86 9.56
N GLN A 38 6.04 2.37 9.33
CA GLN A 38 5.76 0.95 9.13
C GLN A 38 6.48 0.40 7.88
N ALA A 39 6.40 1.11 6.75
CA ALA A 39 7.06 0.72 5.51
C ALA A 39 8.60 0.68 5.65
N GLN A 40 9.19 1.66 6.34
CA GLN A 40 10.63 1.67 6.63
C GLN A 40 11.06 0.52 7.54
N LYS A 41 10.22 0.09 8.49
CA LYS A 41 10.47 -1.10 9.30
C LYS A 41 10.40 -2.37 8.46
N ALA A 42 9.40 -2.48 7.58
CA ALA A 42 9.23 -3.61 6.67
C ALA A 42 10.43 -3.77 5.71
N ARG A 43 11.00 -2.65 5.22
CA ARG A 43 12.22 -2.65 4.40
C ARG A 43 13.34 -3.50 4.99
N ARG A 44 13.61 -3.35 6.30
CA ARG A 44 14.69 -4.09 7.00
C ARG A 44 14.47 -5.60 7.01
N GLN A 45 13.23 -6.05 6.90
CA GLN A 45 12.89 -7.47 6.81
C GLN A 45 12.99 -7.96 5.36
N VAL A 46 12.46 -7.15 4.42
CA VAL A 46 12.45 -7.45 2.99
C VAL A 46 13.85 -7.45 2.38
N GLU A 47 14.78 -6.63 2.86
CA GLU A 47 16.19 -6.61 2.40
C GLU A 47 16.94 -7.92 2.67
N LYS A 48 16.39 -8.81 3.51
CA LYS A 48 16.94 -10.16 3.76
C LYS A 48 16.39 -11.21 2.80
N LEU A 49 15.41 -10.84 1.98
CA LEU A 49 14.75 -11.73 1.03
C LEU A 49 15.35 -11.52 -0.37
N ASN A 50 15.49 -12.61 -1.13
CA ASN A 50 15.87 -12.53 -2.53
C ASN A 50 14.63 -12.20 -3.39
N ILE A 51 14.23 -10.93 -3.40
CA ILE A 51 13.09 -10.44 -4.19
C ILE A 51 13.54 -10.13 -5.60
N GLU A 52 12.89 -10.75 -6.59
CA GLU A 52 13.18 -10.56 -8.01
C GLU A 52 12.10 -9.73 -8.72
N THR A 53 10.88 -9.69 -8.16
CA THR A 53 9.73 -9.01 -8.77
C THR A 53 8.81 -8.46 -7.68
N VAL A 54 8.25 -7.27 -7.94
CA VAL A 54 7.31 -6.60 -7.05
C VAL A 54 6.04 -6.26 -7.85
N ILE A 55 4.92 -6.84 -7.44
CA ILE A 55 3.59 -6.57 -8.02
C ILE A 55 2.81 -5.72 -7.03
N VAL A 56 2.19 -4.64 -7.52
CA VAL A 56 1.45 -3.68 -6.69
C VAL A 56 0.11 -3.31 -7.33
N SER A 57 -0.88 -2.95 -6.51
CA SER A 57 -2.09 -2.31 -7.00
C SER A 57 -1.83 -0.84 -7.36
N PRO A 58 -2.68 -0.24 -8.22
CA PRO A 58 -2.53 1.15 -8.63
C PRO A 58 -2.87 2.17 -7.52
N PHE A 59 -3.28 1.75 -6.32
CA PHE A 59 -3.64 2.70 -5.26
C PHE A 59 -2.43 3.40 -4.66
N THR A 60 -2.61 4.70 -4.37
CA THR A 60 -1.57 5.58 -3.82
C THR A 60 -0.95 5.00 -2.55
N ARG A 61 -1.75 4.46 -1.63
CA ARG A 61 -1.25 3.78 -0.41
C ARG A 61 -0.30 2.62 -0.70
N THR A 62 -0.59 1.82 -1.73
CA THR A 62 0.24 0.68 -2.11
C THR A 62 1.52 1.16 -2.76
N LEU A 63 1.43 2.10 -3.71
CA LEU A 63 2.58 2.67 -4.40
C LEU A 63 3.55 3.36 -3.45
N GLN A 64 3.04 4.15 -2.50
CA GLN A 64 3.86 4.82 -1.48
C GLN A 64 4.49 3.80 -0.53
N THR A 65 3.73 2.80 -0.07
CA THR A 65 4.29 1.73 0.77
C THR A 65 5.43 1.00 0.05
N ALA A 66 5.21 0.58 -1.19
CA ALA A 66 6.22 -0.10 -2.00
C ALA A 66 7.45 0.79 -2.24
N SER A 67 7.25 2.08 -2.53
CA SER A 67 8.33 3.05 -2.70
C SER A 67 9.21 3.17 -1.44
N TRP A 68 8.61 3.19 -0.25
CA TRP A 68 9.38 3.22 1.00
C TRP A 68 10.11 1.91 1.30
N ILE A 69 9.54 0.77 0.92
CA ILE A 69 10.15 -0.56 1.14
C ILE A 69 11.29 -0.81 0.15
N PHE A 70 11.03 -0.64 -1.14
CA PHE A 70 11.91 -1.08 -2.22
C PHE A 70 12.75 0.07 -2.81
N GLY A 71 12.37 1.33 -2.59
CA GLY A 71 13.01 2.48 -3.23
C GLY A 71 12.94 2.37 -4.75
N HIS A 72 14.04 2.75 -5.42
CA HIS A 72 14.20 2.63 -6.88
C HIS A 72 14.89 1.33 -7.30
N LYS A 73 15.01 0.33 -6.41
CA LYS A 73 15.76 -0.90 -6.70
C LYS A 73 15.06 -1.80 -7.74
N PHE A 74 13.74 -1.72 -7.83
CA PHE A 74 12.93 -2.60 -8.67
C PHE A 74 11.87 -1.79 -9.43
N PRO A 75 11.65 -2.05 -10.72
CA PRO A 75 10.45 -1.58 -11.39
C PRO A 75 9.23 -2.27 -10.77
N PHE A 76 8.19 -1.50 -10.49
CA PHE A 76 6.93 -2.06 -9.98
C PHE A 76 6.05 -2.51 -11.14
N GLN A 77 5.60 -3.77 -11.09
CA GLN A 77 4.56 -4.27 -11.97
C GLN A 77 3.22 -3.85 -11.38
N ILE A 78 2.62 -2.80 -11.94
CA ILE A 78 1.32 -2.30 -11.50
C ILE A 78 0.23 -3.17 -12.14
N SER A 79 -0.59 -3.83 -11.32
CA SER A 79 -1.74 -4.60 -11.78
C SER A 79 -2.99 -4.25 -10.98
N ALA A 80 -4.09 -3.98 -11.70
CA ALA A 80 -5.38 -3.74 -11.08
C ALA A 80 -6.01 -5.03 -10.52
N ASP A 81 -5.47 -6.22 -10.81
CA ASP A 81 -6.00 -7.51 -10.33
C ASP A 81 -5.76 -7.72 -8.83
N VAL A 82 -4.77 -7.02 -8.27
CA VAL A 82 -4.39 -7.10 -6.85
C VAL A 82 -4.91 -5.91 -6.03
N ARG A 83 -5.92 -5.18 -6.54
CA ARG A 83 -6.53 -4.04 -5.86
C ARG A 83 -7.49 -4.48 -4.75
N GLU A 84 -7.69 -3.61 -3.76
CA GLU A 84 -8.73 -3.77 -2.74
C GLU A 84 -10.12 -3.81 -3.39
N GLN A 85 -11.05 -4.52 -2.74
CA GLN A 85 -12.45 -4.54 -3.18
C GLN A 85 -13.07 -3.14 -3.05
N LEU A 86 -13.95 -2.76 -3.97
CA LEU A 86 -14.62 -1.47 -3.95
C LEU A 86 -15.70 -1.44 -2.86
N CYS A 87 -15.28 -1.16 -1.62
CA CYS A 87 -16.14 -1.14 -0.44
C CYS A 87 -16.28 0.25 0.17
N ASN A 88 -15.24 1.08 0.05
CA ASN A 88 -15.19 2.43 0.61
C ASN A 88 -14.69 3.46 -0.42
N SER A 89 -14.80 4.75 -0.11
CA SER A 89 -14.32 5.82 -0.98
C SER A 89 -12.84 5.67 -1.33
N CYS A 90 -12.02 5.15 -0.40
CA CYS A 90 -10.59 4.97 -0.60
C CYS A 90 -10.24 3.90 -1.65
N ASP A 91 -11.22 3.09 -2.08
CA ASP A 91 -11.04 2.04 -3.09
C ASP A 91 -11.36 2.55 -4.51
N VAL A 92 -11.68 3.84 -4.64
CA VAL A 92 -11.69 4.55 -5.92
C VAL A 92 -10.33 5.21 -6.11
N GLY A 93 -9.60 4.74 -7.12
CA GLY A 93 -8.27 5.24 -7.48
C GLY A 93 -8.31 6.56 -8.26
N SER A 94 -7.14 7.14 -8.47
CA SER A 94 -6.94 8.35 -9.28
C SER A 94 -6.30 8.04 -10.65
N THR A 95 -6.34 9.00 -11.57
CA THR A 95 -5.74 8.93 -12.92
C THR A 95 -4.31 9.43 -12.95
#